data_AF-A0A0J9XAQ2-F1
#
_entry.id   AF-A0A0J9XAQ2-F1
#
_cell.length_a   1.000
_cell.length_b   1.000
_cell.length_c   1.000
_cell.angle_alpha   90.00
_cell.angle_beta   90.00
_cell.angle_gamma   90.00
#
_symmetry.space_group_name_H-M   'P 1'
#
loop_
_entity.id
_entity.type
_entity.pdbx_description
1 polymer ?
#
loop_
_entity_poly.entity_id
_entity_poly.type
_entity_poly.pdbx_seq_one_letter_code
_entity_poly.pdbx_strand_id
1 'polypeptide(L)'
;MLRPIFNRTAQALRCQQKRYLSSAVSVINPTLSVAEVIAREQAKLGFTPKAALISVTPQYADQLLDFVSLSSSSKHGAALEQVVGAAVDVIPYGAQRNGLSMLFSDAAFAIESTHPLDQSFGDDDKRKGRSGANLSSRGIVTARRTWHLPQAFLSVTTGPSGGADKAKPASELVLPLANTLFSNGLNNTLVLRNGATAEPELLASVRVQAAADDFSLPDSPAARKHVAPLLKLNTGAQRVTACKSNLLKTIDNKPAAGFLENCEELLQHKAVSMEKKVFVALEGDKFYEVTAGGGGAWSPRASMLVIDNDASPEPGQSVDFYLALGIDKSKYQAEISQKGLDYEAVAAPSAEAAGVDRVVLECAPIVETLADQEGFVSYAEDAVLPGLFGAGSEQGFLLNDRKYNVPGELLELKL
;
A
#
# COMPACT_ATOMS: atom_id res chain seq x y z
N MET A 1 42.95 24.68 50.96
CA MET A 1 43.53 23.69 50.04
C MET A 1 42.51 22.58 49.83
N LEU A 2 41.75 22.64 48.74
CA LEU A 2 40.77 21.62 48.35
C LEU A 2 41.25 21.09 46.99
N ARG A 3 41.63 19.81 46.93
CA ARG A 3 41.88 19.09 45.68
C ARG A 3 40.68 18.16 45.41
N PRO A 4 40.12 18.16 44.19
CA PRO A 4 38.96 17.36 43.85
C PRO A 4 39.35 15.92 43.48
N ILE A 5 38.46 15.01 43.85
CA ILE A 5 38.45 13.60 43.46
C ILE A 5 38.00 13.53 42.00
N PHE A 6 38.94 13.38 41.07
CA PHE A 6 38.65 12.90 39.72
C PHE A 6 38.71 11.38 39.74
N ASN A 7 37.55 10.73 39.60
CA ASN A 7 37.41 9.40 39.00
C ASN A 7 35.93 9.04 38.93
N ARG A 8 35.23 9.48 37.87
CA ARG A 8 33.94 8.92 37.39
C ARG A 8 33.48 9.57 36.08
N THR A 9 34.28 9.47 35.02
CA THR A 9 33.84 9.87 33.66
C THR A 9 34.69 9.15 32.61
N ALA A 10 34.48 7.84 32.42
CA ALA A 10 35.02 7.12 31.27
C ALA A 10 34.21 5.87 30.90
N GLN A 11 32.91 5.83 31.22
CA GLN A 11 31.98 4.83 30.71
C GLN A 11 30.64 5.49 30.32
N ALA A 12 30.71 6.59 29.58
CA ALA A 12 29.67 6.87 28.59
C ALA A 12 30.04 6.01 27.37
N LEU A 13 29.77 4.70 27.48
CA LEU A 13 29.85 3.77 26.36
C LEU A 13 28.85 4.28 25.32
N ARG A 14 29.43 4.82 24.25
CA ARG A 14 28.80 5.18 23.01
C ARG A 14 27.88 4.03 22.57
N CYS A 15 26.59 4.16 22.84
CA CYS A 15 25.57 3.50 22.04
C CYS A 15 25.53 4.28 20.71
N GLN A 16 26.55 4.08 19.86
CA GLN A 16 26.45 4.48 18.47
C GLN A 16 25.39 3.55 17.87
N GLN A 17 24.15 4.04 17.79
CA GLN A 17 23.14 3.42 16.93
C GLN A 17 23.76 3.25 15.55
N LYS A 18 23.87 2.00 15.11
CA LYS A 18 24.37 1.64 13.80
C LYS A 18 23.36 2.17 12.79
N ARG A 19 23.70 3.25 12.07
CA ARG A 19 22.88 3.74 10.96
C ARG A 19 22.99 2.74 9.82
N TYR A 20 21.85 2.20 9.39
CA TYR A 20 21.75 1.39 8.19
C TYR A 20 21.82 2.29 6.96
N LEU A 21 22.34 1.75 5.86
CA LEU A 21 22.34 2.41 4.57
C LEU A 21 21.22 1.81 3.73
N SER A 22 20.26 2.65 3.36
CA SER A 22 19.20 2.32 2.41
C SER A 22 19.30 3.16 1.15
N SER A 23 18.71 2.67 0.07
CA SER A 23 18.46 3.47 -1.13
C SER A 23 17.23 2.95 -1.85
N ALA A 24 16.34 3.86 -2.22
CA ALA A 24 15.12 3.54 -2.93
C ALA A 24 15.18 3.99 -4.39
N VAL A 25 14.57 3.23 -5.30
CA VAL A 25 14.46 3.59 -6.72
C VAL A 25 13.28 2.88 -7.38
N SER A 26 12.54 3.62 -8.21
CA SER A 26 11.53 3.05 -9.12
C SER A 26 11.96 3.24 -10.56
N VAL A 27 11.58 2.27 -11.41
CA VAL A 27 11.76 2.34 -12.85
C VAL A 27 10.41 2.09 -13.52
N ILE A 28 9.98 3.04 -14.33
CA ILE A 28 8.71 3.02 -15.06
C ILE A 28 8.99 2.73 -16.53
N ASN A 29 8.13 1.92 -17.16
CA ASN A 29 8.26 1.47 -18.54
C ASN A 29 9.65 0.88 -18.85
N PRO A 30 10.18 -0.06 -18.04
CA PRO A 30 11.49 -0.63 -18.29
C PRO A 30 11.50 -1.44 -19.59
N THR A 31 12.54 -1.24 -20.40
CA THR A 31 12.79 -2.02 -21.62
C THR A 31 13.67 -3.24 -21.37
N LEU A 32 14.42 -3.21 -20.27
CA LEU A 32 15.26 -4.30 -19.78
C LEU A 32 14.47 -5.29 -18.91
N SER A 33 15.02 -6.50 -18.74
CA SER A 33 14.44 -7.48 -17.80
C SER A 33 14.57 -7.01 -16.34
N VAL A 34 13.71 -7.53 -15.45
CA VAL A 34 13.75 -7.22 -14.01
C VAL A 34 15.15 -7.41 -13.42
N ALA A 35 15.83 -8.52 -13.76
CA ALA A 35 17.17 -8.80 -13.27
C ALA A 35 18.22 -7.78 -13.76
N GLU A 36 18.13 -7.36 -15.02
CA GLU A 36 19.05 -6.35 -15.59
C GLU A 36 18.81 -4.96 -14.99
N VAL A 37 17.54 -4.57 -14.76
CA VAL A 37 17.20 -3.32 -14.09
C VAL A 37 17.77 -3.32 -12.67
N ILE A 38 17.52 -4.38 -11.89
CA ILE A 38 18.02 -4.49 -10.52
C ILE A 38 19.55 -4.40 -10.49
N ALA A 39 20.24 -5.15 -11.36
CA ALA A 39 21.70 -5.11 -11.43
C ALA A 39 22.24 -3.72 -11.81
N ARG A 40 21.58 -3.05 -12.77
CA ARG A 40 21.94 -1.69 -13.21
C ARG A 40 21.82 -0.67 -12.09
N GLU A 41 20.71 -0.70 -11.34
CA GLU A 41 20.49 0.25 -10.25
C GLU A 41 21.33 -0.09 -9.01
N GLN A 42 21.55 -1.38 -8.71
CA GLN A 42 22.45 -1.84 -7.66
C GLN A 42 23.89 -1.35 -7.88
N ALA A 43 24.36 -1.32 -9.13
CA ALA A 43 25.71 -0.86 -9.47
C ALA A 43 25.94 0.65 -9.22
N LYS A 44 24.86 1.44 -9.09
CA LYS A 44 24.92 2.88 -8.79
C LYS A 44 24.98 3.18 -7.30
N LEU A 45 24.76 2.18 -6.45
CA LEU A 45 24.73 2.35 -4.99
C LEU A 45 26.13 2.68 -4.46
N GLY A 46 26.19 3.60 -3.50
CA GLY A 46 27.40 3.91 -2.74
C GLY A 46 27.76 2.85 -1.69
N PHE A 47 27.01 1.74 -1.61
CA PHE A 47 27.18 0.66 -0.65
C PHE A 47 26.82 -0.69 -1.28
N THR A 48 27.24 -1.79 -0.65
CA THR A 48 26.87 -3.15 -1.08
C THR A 48 25.61 -3.59 -0.34
N PRO A 49 24.45 -3.70 -1.00
CA PRO A 49 23.22 -4.11 -0.33
C PRO A 49 23.25 -5.60 0.02
N LYS A 50 22.67 -5.95 1.16
CA LYS A 50 22.44 -7.32 1.60
C LYS A 50 21.00 -7.76 1.37
N ALA A 51 20.06 -6.83 1.40
CA ALA A 51 18.66 -7.13 1.20
C ALA A 51 18.00 -6.18 0.22
N ALA A 52 16.90 -6.65 -0.38
CA ALA A 52 16.02 -5.82 -1.18
C ALA A 52 14.55 -6.16 -0.92
N LEU A 53 13.72 -5.13 -0.78
CA LEU A 53 12.27 -5.20 -0.92
C LEU A 53 11.92 -4.72 -2.33
N ILE A 54 11.24 -5.56 -3.11
CA ILE A 54 10.99 -5.32 -4.52
C ILE A 54 9.49 -5.43 -4.78
N SER A 55 8.90 -4.39 -5.36
CA SER A 55 7.55 -4.42 -5.90
C SER A 55 7.61 -4.40 -7.42
N VAL A 56 6.77 -5.20 -8.09
CA VAL A 56 6.66 -5.21 -9.55
C VAL A 56 5.20 -5.19 -9.97
N THR A 57 4.89 -4.63 -11.13
CA THR A 57 3.54 -4.79 -11.69
C THR A 57 3.32 -6.20 -12.24
N PRO A 58 2.06 -6.66 -12.39
CA PRO A 58 1.77 -8.09 -12.60
C PRO A 58 2.47 -8.71 -13.82
N GLN A 59 2.68 -7.95 -14.89
CA GLN A 59 3.38 -8.41 -16.10
C GLN A 59 4.83 -8.87 -15.86
N TYR A 60 5.44 -8.47 -14.74
CA TYR A 60 6.79 -8.83 -14.35
C TYR A 60 6.86 -9.93 -13.28
N ALA A 61 5.72 -10.51 -12.88
CA ALA A 61 5.65 -11.48 -11.79
C ALA A 61 6.52 -12.73 -12.01
N ASP A 62 6.57 -13.28 -13.23
CA ASP A 62 7.45 -14.41 -13.56
C ASP A 62 8.94 -14.03 -13.47
N GLN A 63 9.30 -12.87 -14.03
CA GLN A 63 10.68 -12.40 -13.98
C GLN A 63 11.15 -12.12 -12.55
N LEU A 64 10.24 -11.67 -11.68
CA LEU A 64 10.52 -11.52 -10.26
C LEU A 64 10.79 -12.88 -9.60
N LEU A 65 9.99 -13.91 -9.87
CA LEU A 65 10.21 -15.26 -9.33
C LEU A 65 11.54 -15.85 -9.79
N ASP A 66 11.85 -15.71 -11.08
CA ASP A 66 13.12 -16.15 -11.65
C ASP A 66 14.29 -15.41 -10.99
N PHE A 67 14.18 -14.08 -10.83
CA PHE A 67 15.20 -13.28 -10.15
C PHE A 67 15.39 -13.75 -8.71
N VAL A 68 14.33 -13.91 -7.92
CA VAL A 68 14.46 -14.31 -6.51
C VAL A 68 15.06 -15.72 -6.40
N SER A 69 14.71 -16.62 -7.32
CA SER A 69 15.27 -17.98 -7.39
C SER A 69 16.75 -18.01 -7.79
N LEU A 70 17.17 -17.11 -8.69
CA LEU A 70 18.51 -17.10 -9.27
C LEU A 70 19.46 -16.06 -8.64
N SER A 71 18.97 -15.21 -7.75
CA SER A 71 19.71 -14.09 -7.14
C SER A 71 20.89 -14.49 -6.24
N SER A 72 21.05 -15.80 -5.97
CA SER A 72 22.26 -16.37 -5.35
C SER A 72 23.40 -16.60 -6.35
N SER A 73 23.12 -16.59 -7.65
CA SER A 73 24.11 -16.79 -8.72
C SER A 73 24.72 -15.46 -9.15
N SER A 74 26.05 -15.41 -9.22
CA SER A 74 26.86 -14.20 -9.50
C SER A 74 26.67 -13.59 -10.89
N LYS A 75 25.70 -14.07 -11.68
CA LYS A 75 25.41 -13.61 -13.05
C LYS A 75 24.35 -12.50 -13.10
N HIS A 76 23.61 -12.25 -12.02
CA HIS A 76 22.43 -11.37 -12.01
C HIS A 76 22.52 -10.17 -11.05
N GLY A 77 23.74 -9.74 -10.68
CA GLY A 77 23.98 -8.67 -9.71
C GLY A 77 24.82 -9.13 -8.52
N ALA A 78 25.11 -8.26 -7.56
CA ALA A 78 25.79 -8.69 -6.34
C ALA A 78 24.80 -9.51 -5.50
N ALA A 79 25.24 -10.68 -5.03
CA ALA A 79 24.38 -11.67 -4.37
C ALA A 79 23.70 -11.06 -3.13
N LEU A 80 22.40 -10.81 -3.24
CA LEU A 80 21.58 -10.41 -2.10
C LEU A 80 21.43 -11.61 -1.16
N GLU A 81 21.59 -11.38 0.14
CA GLU A 81 21.36 -12.39 1.17
C GLU A 81 19.85 -12.59 1.41
N GLN A 82 19.05 -11.53 1.29
CA GLN A 82 17.60 -11.58 1.50
C GLN A 82 16.85 -10.81 0.40
N VAL A 83 15.75 -11.37 -0.09
CA VAL A 83 14.87 -10.69 -1.02
C VAL A 83 13.41 -10.92 -0.62
N VAL A 84 12.65 -9.83 -0.54
CA VAL A 84 11.19 -9.86 -0.43
C VAL A 84 10.64 -9.28 -1.73
N GLY A 85 9.98 -10.10 -2.54
CA GLY A 85 9.41 -9.71 -3.82
C GLY A 85 7.90 -9.77 -3.79
N ALA A 86 7.21 -8.72 -4.23
CA ALA A 86 5.76 -8.67 -4.29
C ALA A 86 5.26 -8.13 -5.63
N ALA A 87 4.20 -8.72 -6.17
CA ALA A 87 3.44 -8.15 -7.28
C ALA A 87 2.35 -7.21 -6.74
N VAL A 88 2.37 -5.96 -7.17
CA VAL A 88 1.45 -4.88 -6.78
C VAL A 88 0.68 -4.40 -8.00
N ASP A 89 -0.46 -3.73 -7.81
CA ASP A 89 -1.30 -3.37 -8.96
C ASP A 89 -0.62 -2.28 -9.80
N VAL A 90 0.05 -1.34 -9.13
CA VAL A 90 0.70 -0.19 -9.76
C VAL A 90 1.96 0.26 -9.02
N ILE A 91 2.83 0.98 -9.72
CA ILE A 91 3.92 1.77 -9.14
C ILE A 91 3.55 3.26 -9.22
N PRO A 92 3.67 4.03 -8.12
CA PRO A 92 3.49 5.47 -8.14
C PRO A 92 4.64 6.22 -8.84
N TYR A 93 4.44 7.44 -9.32
CA TYR A 93 3.20 8.23 -9.27
C TYR A 93 2.28 8.00 -10.48
N GLY A 94 0.96 8.03 -10.24
CA GLY A 94 -0.03 8.02 -11.31
C GLY A 94 -0.38 6.64 -11.79
N ALA A 95 -0.44 5.68 -10.87
CA ALA A 95 -0.96 4.35 -11.09
C ALA A 95 -0.30 3.64 -12.29
N GLN A 96 1.04 3.66 -12.34
CA GLN A 96 1.79 3.05 -13.44
C GLN A 96 1.67 1.53 -13.39
N ARG A 97 1.02 0.93 -14.39
CA ARG A 97 0.85 -0.53 -14.51
C ARG A 97 2.03 -1.23 -15.18
N ASN A 98 3.04 -0.46 -15.55
CA ASN A 98 4.28 -0.94 -16.14
C ASN A 98 5.48 -0.37 -15.37
N GLY A 99 5.95 -1.11 -14.36
CA GLY A 99 7.12 -0.70 -13.62
C GLY A 99 7.52 -1.66 -12.51
N LEU A 100 8.61 -1.30 -11.85
CA LEU A 100 9.10 -1.93 -10.64
C LEU A 100 9.68 -0.89 -9.69
N SER A 101 9.70 -1.22 -8.41
CA SER A 101 10.32 -0.43 -7.37
C SER A 101 11.16 -1.29 -6.45
N MET A 102 12.26 -0.72 -5.97
CA MET A 102 13.28 -1.41 -5.17
C MET A 102 13.67 -0.54 -3.98
N LEU A 103 13.70 -1.15 -2.80
CA LEU A 103 14.33 -0.60 -1.61
C LEU A 103 15.50 -1.52 -1.23
N PHE A 104 16.71 -1.04 -1.48
CA PHE A 104 17.95 -1.72 -1.11
C PHE A 104 18.35 -1.37 0.32
N SER A 105 18.87 -2.35 1.06
CA SER A 105 19.42 -2.13 2.40
C SER A 105 20.74 -2.87 2.59
N ASP A 106 21.67 -2.27 3.32
CA ASP A 106 22.92 -2.91 3.76
C ASP A 106 22.71 -3.92 4.92
N ALA A 107 21.48 -4.09 5.37
CA ALA A 107 21.07 -5.08 6.35
C ALA A 107 19.84 -5.87 5.90
N ALA A 108 19.64 -7.04 6.50
CA ALA A 108 18.42 -7.81 6.32
C ALA A 108 17.24 -7.16 7.07
N PHE A 109 16.07 -7.16 6.43
CA PHE A 109 14.81 -6.84 7.08
C PHE A 109 14.46 -7.91 8.12
N ALA A 110 13.96 -7.48 9.26
CA ALA A 110 13.48 -8.42 10.28
C ALA A 110 12.11 -8.96 9.84
N ILE A 111 12.01 -10.28 9.67
CA ILE A 111 10.74 -10.94 9.31
C ILE A 111 10.00 -11.25 10.61
N GLU A 112 8.91 -10.54 10.89
CA GLU A 112 8.12 -10.75 12.12
C GLU A 112 7.19 -11.95 11.99
N SER A 113 6.56 -12.10 10.83
CA SER A 113 5.68 -13.23 10.54
C SER A 113 5.59 -13.50 9.04
N THR A 114 5.38 -14.76 8.70
CA THR A 114 5.07 -15.22 7.35
C THR A 114 3.83 -16.09 7.40
N HIS A 115 3.03 -16.03 6.34
CA HIS A 115 1.95 -16.96 6.09
C HIS A 115 2.19 -17.62 4.74
N PRO A 116 2.55 -18.90 4.70
CA PRO A 116 2.77 -19.62 3.46
C PRO A 116 1.51 -19.66 2.59
N LEU A 117 1.68 -19.65 1.27
CA LEU A 117 0.55 -19.63 0.32
C LEU A 117 -0.27 -20.93 0.38
N ASP A 118 0.35 -22.07 0.63
CA ASP A 118 -0.33 -23.37 0.75
C ASP A 118 -1.24 -23.46 1.99
N GLN A 119 -0.97 -22.65 3.01
CA GLN A 119 -1.73 -22.61 4.27
C GLN A 119 -2.92 -21.64 4.24
N SER A 120 -3.03 -20.72 3.27
CA SER A 120 -4.00 -19.60 3.30
C SER A 120 -5.43 -19.99 2.90
N PHE A 121 -5.70 -21.28 2.72
CA PHE A 121 -6.99 -21.80 2.29
C PHE A 121 -7.69 -22.48 3.47
N GLY A 122 -8.95 -22.09 3.72
CA GLY A 122 -9.64 -22.20 5.02
C GLY A 122 -9.65 -23.56 5.74
N ASP A 123 -9.68 -23.45 7.07
CA ASP A 123 -9.78 -24.53 8.08
C ASP A 123 -11.06 -25.39 8.02
N ASP A 124 -12.04 -25.05 7.18
CA ASP A 124 -13.28 -25.84 7.03
C ASP A 124 -13.01 -27.28 6.56
N ASP A 125 -11.85 -27.54 5.96
CA ASP A 125 -11.41 -28.88 5.55
C ASP A 125 -10.68 -29.68 6.63
N LYS A 126 -10.02 -29.04 7.62
CA LYS A 126 -9.40 -29.78 8.73
C LYS A 126 -10.45 -30.49 9.58
N ARG A 127 -11.66 -29.90 9.70
CA ARG A 127 -12.81 -30.51 10.39
C ARG A 127 -13.40 -31.74 9.69
N LYS A 128 -13.08 -31.98 8.41
CA LYS A 128 -13.60 -33.12 7.62
C LYS A 128 -12.56 -34.22 7.37
N GLY A 129 -11.37 -34.14 7.99
CA GLY A 129 -10.34 -35.17 7.87
C GLY A 129 -9.78 -35.36 6.45
N ARG A 130 -10.01 -34.40 5.54
CA ARG A 130 -9.42 -34.41 4.20
C ARG A 130 -8.13 -33.60 4.24
N SER A 131 -7.00 -34.28 4.31
CA SER A 131 -5.67 -33.66 4.25
C SER A 131 -5.49 -32.97 2.90
N GLY A 132 -5.06 -31.71 2.94
CA GLY A 132 -4.62 -30.95 1.78
C GLY A 132 -5.74 -30.13 1.12
N ALA A 133 -5.53 -28.82 1.02
CA ALA A 133 -6.21 -28.06 -0.01
C ALA A 133 -5.78 -28.66 -1.36
N ASN A 134 -6.73 -29.12 -2.20
CA ASN A 134 -6.43 -29.54 -3.58
C ASN A 134 -6.10 -28.30 -4.44
N LEU A 135 -4.98 -27.66 -4.11
CA LEU A 135 -4.40 -26.60 -4.89
C LEU A 135 -3.68 -27.21 -6.07
N SER A 136 -3.79 -26.57 -7.23
CA SER A 136 -2.77 -26.78 -8.25
C SER A 136 -1.42 -26.31 -7.70
N SER A 137 -0.33 -26.72 -8.35
CA SER A 137 1.00 -26.14 -8.10
C SER A 137 1.05 -24.61 -8.26
N ARG A 138 -0.04 -24.00 -8.75
CA ARG A 138 -0.18 -22.56 -8.96
C ARG A 138 -1.03 -21.87 -7.89
N GLY A 139 -1.37 -22.54 -6.79
CA GLY A 139 -2.19 -21.96 -5.71
C GLY A 139 -3.66 -21.73 -6.10
N ILE A 140 -4.16 -22.37 -7.16
CA ILE A 140 -5.56 -22.25 -7.58
C ILE A 140 -6.37 -23.41 -7.02
N VAL A 141 -7.54 -23.12 -6.47
CA VAL A 141 -8.51 -24.14 -6.04
C VAL A 141 -9.06 -24.88 -7.27
N THR A 142 -8.84 -26.19 -7.35
CA THR A 142 -9.29 -27.01 -8.49
C THR A 142 -10.77 -27.43 -8.38
N ALA A 143 -11.40 -27.67 -9.55
CA ALA A 143 -12.83 -27.90 -9.73
C ALA A 143 -13.40 -28.96 -8.76
N ARG A 144 -14.18 -28.48 -7.77
CA ARG A 144 -15.03 -29.20 -6.78
C ARG A 144 -15.24 -28.35 -5.50
N ARG A 145 -14.67 -27.15 -5.43
CA ARG A 145 -14.81 -26.21 -4.30
C ARG A 145 -15.23 -24.82 -4.80
N THR A 146 -15.87 -24.05 -3.92
CA THR A 146 -16.18 -22.64 -4.18
C THR A 146 -14.89 -21.88 -4.44
N TRP A 147 -14.80 -21.30 -5.63
CA TRP A 147 -13.64 -20.52 -6.03
C TRP A 147 -13.61 -19.24 -5.19
N HIS A 148 -12.55 -19.07 -4.41
CA HIS A 148 -12.26 -17.84 -3.68
C HIS A 148 -10.82 -17.46 -4.03
N LEU A 149 -10.61 -16.18 -4.34
CA LEU A 149 -9.27 -15.63 -4.51
C LEU A 149 -8.78 -15.27 -3.10
N PRO A 150 -7.80 -15.99 -2.53
CA PRO A 150 -7.19 -15.59 -1.27
C PRO A 150 -6.56 -14.21 -1.49
N GLN A 151 -6.74 -13.30 -0.54
CA GLN A 151 -6.05 -12.03 -0.58
C GLN A 151 -4.64 -12.22 -0.02
N ALA A 152 -3.64 -11.69 -0.72
CA ALA A 152 -2.27 -11.65 -0.25
C ALA A 152 -1.91 -10.24 0.24
N PHE A 153 -1.05 -10.17 1.26
CA PHE A 153 -0.72 -8.91 1.94
C PHE A 153 0.78 -8.76 2.19
N LEU A 154 1.32 -7.61 1.82
CA LEU A 154 2.62 -7.14 2.28
C LEU A 154 2.41 -6.16 3.44
N SER A 155 2.90 -6.50 4.62
CA SER A 155 2.87 -5.61 5.79
C SER A 155 4.27 -5.09 6.12
N VAL A 156 4.36 -3.80 6.41
CA VAL A 156 5.59 -3.15 6.88
C VAL A 156 5.34 -2.50 8.24
N THR A 157 6.09 -2.91 9.26
CA THR A 157 6.04 -2.29 10.59
C THR A 157 7.23 -1.36 10.83
N THR A 158 6.98 -0.27 11.55
CA THR A 158 8.03 0.66 11.97
C THR A 158 7.88 1.02 13.44
N GLY A 159 9.01 1.24 14.11
CA GLY A 159 9.10 1.44 15.56
C GLY A 159 9.73 0.26 16.30
N PRO A 160 10.01 0.40 17.61
CA PRO A 160 10.73 -0.61 18.38
C PRO A 160 9.88 -1.89 18.52
N SER A 161 10.34 -2.98 17.93
CA SER A 161 9.86 -4.31 18.32
C SER A 161 10.54 -4.69 19.63
N GLY A 162 9.77 -4.73 20.72
CA GLY A 162 10.21 -5.38 21.96
C GLY A 162 11.40 -4.77 22.74
N GLY A 163 11.71 -3.48 22.59
CA GLY A 163 12.72 -2.76 23.40
C GLY A 163 12.13 -1.87 24.50
N ALA A 164 12.94 -1.46 25.48
CA ALA A 164 12.56 -0.85 26.77
C ALA A 164 11.66 0.41 26.73
N ASP A 165 11.47 1.05 25.57
CA ASP A 165 10.52 2.15 25.39
C ASP A 165 9.18 1.64 24.83
N LYS A 166 8.36 1.06 25.72
CA LYS A 166 6.96 0.65 25.45
C LYS A 166 6.00 1.82 25.17
N ALA A 167 6.52 3.05 25.05
CA ALA A 167 5.71 4.27 25.04
C ALA A 167 5.24 4.69 23.64
N LYS A 168 5.90 4.26 22.56
CA LYS A 168 5.50 4.60 21.19
C LYS A 168 4.86 3.38 20.51
N PRO A 169 3.59 3.44 20.07
CA PRO A 169 2.98 2.33 19.35
C PRO A 169 3.76 2.08 18.05
N ALA A 170 3.99 0.81 17.71
CA ALA A 170 4.47 0.44 16.40
C ALA A 170 3.39 0.79 15.37
N SER A 171 3.80 1.41 14.27
CA SER A 171 2.89 1.68 13.16
C SER A 171 3.00 0.57 12.13
N GLU A 172 1.87 0.17 11.55
CA GLU A 172 1.77 -0.91 10.57
C GLU A 172 1.16 -0.40 9.28
N LEU A 173 1.84 -0.61 8.16
CA LEU A 173 1.29 -0.50 6.83
C LEU A 173 0.87 -1.90 6.37
N VAL A 174 -0.32 -2.06 5.80
CA VAL A 174 -0.79 -3.29 5.16
C VAL A 174 -1.23 -2.99 3.74
N LEU A 175 -0.56 -3.60 2.77
CA LEU A 175 -0.82 -3.46 1.35
C LEU A 175 -1.37 -4.76 0.76
N PRO A 176 -2.63 -4.79 0.30
CA PRO A 176 -3.15 -5.85 -0.55
C PRO A 176 -2.36 -5.94 -1.86
N LEU A 177 -2.08 -7.17 -2.31
CA LEU A 177 -1.27 -7.43 -3.49
C LEU A 177 -2.13 -7.71 -4.73
N ALA A 178 -1.52 -7.49 -5.90
CA ALA A 178 -2.19 -7.69 -7.18
C ALA A 178 -2.53 -9.15 -7.45
N ASN A 179 -3.59 -9.35 -8.22
CA ASN A 179 -3.87 -10.65 -8.82
C ASN A 179 -2.88 -10.91 -9.97
N THR A 180 -2.18 -12.05 -9.92
CA THR A 180 -1.21 -12.45 -10.95
C THR A 180 -1.63 -13.67 -11.75
N LEU A 181 -2.89 -14.11 -11.62
CA LEU A 181 -3.40 -15.37 -12.17
C LEU A 181 -3.23 -15.41 -13.70
N PHE A 182 -3.45 -14.27 -14.36
CA PHE A 182 -3.32 -14.16 -15.81
C PHE A 182 -1.89 -13.86 -16.27
N SER A 183 -1.00 -13.46 -15.36
CA SER A 183 0.40 -13.16 -15.66
C SER A 183 1.28 -14.40 -15.55
N ASN A 184 1.25 -15.08 -14.40
CA ASN A 184 2.09 -16.26 -14.13
C ASN A 184 1.31 -17.49 -13.64
N GLY A 185 -0.02 -17.42 -13.61
CA GLY A 185 -0.86 -18.50 -13.14
C GLY A 185 -0.99 -18.60 -11.62
N LEU A 186 -0.28 -17.79 -10.82
CA LEU A 186 -0.45 -17.72 -9.37
C LEU A 186 -1.53 -16.70 -9.01
N ASN A 187 -2.39 -16.97 -8.02
CA ASN A 187 -3.41 -15.99 -7.58
C ASN A 187 -2.78 -14.64 -7.22
N ASN A 188 -1.69 -14.66 -6.47
CA ASN A 188 -0.86 -13.52 -6.13
C ASN A 188 0.60 -13.97 -6.13
N THR A 189 1.52 -13.04 -6.34
CA THR A 189 2.96 -13.31 -6.29
C THR A 189 3.58 -12.55 -5.14
N LEU A 190 3.85 -13.25 -4.05
CA LEU A 190 4.65 -12.77 -2.94
C LEU A 190 5.68 -13.86 -2.64
N VAL A 191 6.96 -13.50 -2.71
CA VAL A 191 8.07 -14.44 -2.58
C VAL A 191 9.09 -13.91 -1.56
N LEU A 192 9.56 -14.79 -0.70
CA LEU A 192 10.60 -14.50 0.27
C LEU A 192 11.77 -15.46 0.03
N ARG A 193 12.98 -14.91 -0.11
CA ARG A 193 14.22 -15.66 0.08
C ARG A 193 14.94 -15.07 1.28
N ASN A 194 15.05 -15.85 2.36
CA ASN A 194 15.68 -15.41 3.60
C ASN A 194 17.00 -16.15 3.85
N GLY A 195 18.04 -15.72 3.14
CA GLY A 195 19.38 -16.34 3.17
C GLY A 195 19.92 -16.57 1.76
N ALA A 196 21.24 -16.41 1.60
CA ALA A 196 21.91 -16.54 0.30
C ALA A 196 21.68 -17.92 -0.35
N THR A 197 21.54 -18.97 0.46
CA THR A 197 21.35 -20.35 0.03
C THR A 197 19.95 -20.90 0.35
N ALA A 198 19.04 -20.05 0.81
CA ALA A 198 17.67 -20.46 1.12
C ALA A 198 16.88 -20.63 -0.18
N GLU A 199 16.04 -21.66 -0.23
CA GLU A 199 15.05 -21.78 -1.30
C GLU A 199 14.00 -20.67 -1.16
N PRO A 200 13.55 -20.06 -2.27
CA PRO A 200 12.45 -19.11 -2.25
C PRO A 200 11.15 -19.75 -1.77
N GLU A 201 10.42 -19.03 -0.92
CA GLU A 201 9.12 -19.44 -0.41
C GLU A 201 8.02 -18.53 -0.99
N LEU A 202 6.94 -19.13 -1.51
CA LEU A 202 5.74 -18.41 -1.92
C LEU A 202 4.82 -18.19 -0.71
N LEU A 203 4.42 -16.94 -0.50
CA LEU A 203 3.67 -16.52 0.66
C LEU A 203 2.29 -15.97 0.27
N ALA A 204 1.32 -16.09 1.19
CA ALA A 204 0.10 -15.32 1.18
C ALA A 204 0.27 -14.01 1.93
N SER A 205 1.07 -13.97 3.00
CA SER A 205 1.41 -12.70 3.65
C SER A 205 2.79 -12.72 4.27
N VAL A 206 3.40 -11.53 4.34
CA VAL A 206 4.64 -11.31 5.09
C VAL A 206 4.51 -10.01 5.86
N ARG A 207 5.00 -10.02 7.10
CA ARG A 207 5.21 -8.80 7.88
C ARG A 207 6.70 -8.58 8.05
N VAL A 208 7.20 -7.52 7.44
CA VAL A 208 8.59 -7.08 7.56
C VAL A 208 8.67 -5.89 8.50
N GLN A 209 9.61 -5.93 9.41
CA GLN A 209 9.98 -4.79 10.21
C GLN A 209 11.11 -4.05 9.52
N ALA A 210 10.86 -2.80 9.19
CA ALA A 210 11.92 -1.91 8.76
C ALA A 210 12.78 -1.49 9.95
N ALA A 211 14.07 -1.19 9.72
CA ALA A 211 14.90 -0.70 10.81
C ALA A 211 14.31 0.62 11.34
N ALA A 212 14.32 0.80 12.65
CA ALA A 212 13.62 1.91 13.32
C ALA A 212 14.10 3.32 12.90
N ASP A 213 15.29 3.41 12.29
CA ASP A 213 15.87 4.65 11.77
C ASP A 213 15.54 4.89 10.28
N ASP A 214 14.99 3.89 9.57
CA ASP A 214 14.76 3.93 8.12
C ASP A 214 13.36 4.42 7.75
N PHE A 215 12.42 4.57 8.70
CA PHE A 215 11.04 4.95 8.39
C PHE A 215 10.43 5.87 9.44
N SER A 216 10.04 7.08 9.00
CA SER A 216 9.15 7.95 9.78
C SER A 216 7.69 7.82 9.31
N LEU A 217 6.89 7.03 10.03
CA LEU A 217 5.44 6.90 9.79
C LEU A 217 4.64 8.12 10.33
N PRO A 218 3.40 8.38 9.83
CA PRO A 218 2.92 9.72 9.46
C PRO A 218 2.29 10.59 10.56
N ASP A 219 2.39 10.21 11.83
CA ASP A 219 2.14 11.18 12.92
C ASP A 219 3.26 12.24 13.01
N SER A 220 4.27 12.12 12.15
CA SER A 220 5.24 13.16 11.85
C SER A 220 4.64 14.22 10.91
N PRO A 221 4.83 15.54 11.17
CA PRO A 221 4.53 16.64 10.24
C PRO A 221 5.18 16.51 8.83
N ALA A 222 5.99 15.47 8.60
CA ALA A 222 6.70 15.19 7.36
C ALA A 222 5.94 14.30 6.36
N ALA A 223 4.85 13.64 6.75
CA ALA A 223 4.06 12.84 5.81
C ALA A 223 3.20 13.72 4.90
N ARG A 224 3.27 13.48 3.60
CA ARG A 224 2.47 14.21 2.61
C ARG A 224 1.33 13.32 2.15
N LYS A 225 0.12 13.81 2.33
CA LYS A 225 -1.11 13.15 1.89
C LYS A 225 -1.72 13.91 0.73
N HIS A 226 -2.13 13.20 -0.31
CA HIS A 226 -2.99 13.74 -1.36
C HIS A 226 -4.23 12.88 -1.48
N VAL A 227 -5.40 13.52 -1.51
CA VAL A 227 -6.67 12.87 -1.80
C VAL A 227 -7.12 13.41 -3.14
N ALA A 228 -7.46 12.51 -4.05
CA ALA A 228 -8.01 12.89 -5.34
C ALA A 228 -9.29 13.74 -5.15
N PRO A 229 -9.64 14.61 -6.10
CA PRO A 229 -10.82 15.44 -5.99
C PRO A 229 -12.08 14.59 -5.84
N LEU A 230 -12.88 14.99 -4.86
CA LEU A 230 -14.19 14.42 -4.64
C LEU A 230 -15.24 15.48 -4.89
N LEU A 231 -16.32 15.11 -5.57
CA LEU A 231 -17.47 16.00 -5.75
C LEU A 231 -18.29 16.01 -4.45
N LYS A 232 -18.33 17.13 -3.75
CA LYS A 232 -19.22 17.30 -2.60
C LYS A 232 -20.68 17.28 -3.06
N LEU A 233 -21.49 16.41 -2.45
CA LEU A 233 -22.87 16.15 -2.82
C LEU A 233 -23.88 16.99 -2.02
N ASN A 234 -23.56 17.37 -0.78
CA ASN A 234 -24.41 18.22 0.04
C ASN A 234 -23.97 19.68 0.01
N THR A 235 -24.91 20.60 -0.16
CA THR A 235 -24.66 22.06 -0.21
C THR A 235 -24.87 22.77 1.13
N GLY A 236 -25.50 22.11 2.10
CA GLY A 236 -25.79 22.63 3.43
C GLY A 236 -25.12 21.84 4.55
N ALA A 237 -25.01 22.47 5.74
CA ALA A 237 -24.53 21.82 6.94
C ALA A 237 -25.55 20.76 7.40
N GLN A 238 -25.15 19.49 7.32
CA GLN A 238 -25.94 18.36 7.79
C GLN A 238 -25.32 17.80 9.07
N ARG A 239 -26.15 17.30 9.97
CA ARG A 239 -25.67 16.68 11.21
C ARG A 239 -26.20 15.28 11.41
N VAL A 240 -25.33 14.41 11.91
CA VAL A 240 -25.72 13.09 12.39
C VAL A 240 -26.69 13.27 13.56
N THR A 241 -27.88 12.70 13.46
CA THR A 241 -28.90 12.77 14.54
C THR A 241 -29.05 11.45 15.28
N ALA A 242 -28.83 10.32 14.60
CA ALA A 242 -28.72 9.01 15.23
C ALA A 242 -27.75 8.11 14.47
N CYS A 243 -26.90 7.40 15.22
CA CYS A 243 -25.94 6.44 14.71
C CYS A 243 -25.85 5.22 15.64
N LYS A 244 -25.19 4.15 15.18
CA LYS A 244 -24.79 3.00 16.00
C LYS A 244 -23.58 2.34 15.36
N SER A 245 -22.43 2.33 16.03
CA SER A 245 -21.17 1.87 15.42
C SER A 245 -20.93 2.62 14.10
N ASN A 246 -20.48 1.96 13.04
CA ASN A 246 -20.32 2.51 11.69
C ASN A 246 -21.64 2.67 10.91
N LEU A 247 -22.80 2.65 11.58
CA LEU A 247 -24.09 2.89 10.93
C LEU A 247 -24.60 4.29 11.20
N LEU A 248 -24.84 5.05 10.13
CA LEU A 248 -25.59 6.29 10.14
C LEU A 248 -27.07 5.96 9.95
N LYS A 249 -27.90 6.25 10.95
CA LYS A 249 -29.34 5.98 10.88
C LYS A 249 -30.11 7.18 10.36
N THR A 250 -29.86 8.34 10.95
CA THR A 250 -30.54 9.57 10.58
C THR A 250 -29.60 10.77 10.53
N ILE A 251 -29.88 11.64 9.58
CA ILE A 251 -29.20 12.91 9.34
C ILE A 251 -30.28 13.99 9.31
N ASP A 252 -30.15 15.01 10.15
CA ASP A 252 -31.17 16.04 10.37
C ASP A 252 -32.58 15.47 10.59
N ASN A 253 -32.68 14.40 11.39
CA ASN A 253 -33.90 13.64 11.71
C ASN A 253 -34.57 12.96 10.50
N LYS A 254 -33.88 12.86 9.35
CA LYS A 254 -34.32 12.11 8.17
C LYS A 254 -33.48 10.85 8.00
N PRO A 255 -34.03 9.78 7.38
CA PRO A 255 -33.25 8.60 6.98
C PRO A 255 -31.92 8.94 6.28
N ALA A 256 -30.81 8.39 6.75
CA ALA A 256 -29.49 8.65 6.16
C ALA A 256 -29.42 8.15 4.70
N ALA A 257 -29.95 6.96 4.42
CA ALA A 257 -29.96 6.42 3.04
C ALA A 257 -30.81 7.26 2.09
N GLY A 258 -31.88 7.88 2.61
CA GLY A 258 -32.75 8.76 1.85
C GLY A 258 -32.04 10.00 1.30
N PHE A 259 -30.89 10.41 1.85
CA PHE A 259 -30.08 11.46 1.25
C PHE A 259 -29.52 11.04 -0.11
N LEU A 260 -28.86 9.88 -0.18
CA LEU A 260 -28.24 9.40 -1.43
C LEU A 260 -29.27 9.00 -2.48
N GLU A 261 -30.41 8.43 -2.07
CA GLU A 261 -31.51 8.05 -2.98
C GLU A 261 -32.11 9.26 -3.72
N ASN A 262 -32.13 10.42 -3.07
CA ASN A 262 -32.72 11.65 -3.62
C ASN A 262 -31.67 12.68 -4.09
N CYS A 263 -30.38 12.30 -4.13
CA CYS A 263 -29.31 13.19 -4.55
C CYS A 263 -29.27 13.27 -6.08
N GLU A 264 -29.72 14.38 -6.64
CA GLU A 264 -29.75 14.60 -8.09
C GLU A 264 -28.36 14.56 -8.71
N GLU A 265 -27.35 15.13 -8.04
CA GLU A 265 -25.96 15.12 -8.49
C GLU A 265 -25.46 13.68 -8.67
N LEU A 266 -25.74 12.82 -7.68
CA LEU A 266 -25.39 11.41 -7.76
C LEU A 266 -26.11 10.72 -8.93
N LEU A 267 -27.38 11.02 -9.17
CA LEU A 267 -28.19 10.43 -10.25
C LEU A 267 -27.76 10.92 -11.65
N GLN A 268 -27.36 12.18 -11.78
CA GLN A 268 -26.96 12.82 -13.03
C GLN A 268 -25.63 12.32 -13.57
N HIS A 269 -24.69 11.96 -12.68
CA HIS A 269 -23.47 11.29 -13.08
C HIS A 269 -23.78 9.87 -13.57
N LYS A 270 -24.14 9.70 -14.83
CA LYS A 270 -24.16 8.38 -15.49
C LYS A 270 -22.71 7.92 -15.63
N ALA A 271 -22.16 7.31 -14.58
CA ALA A 271 -20.90 6.60 -14.70
C ALA A 271 -21.11 5.50 -15.75
N VAL A 272 -20.43 5.64 -16.89
CA VAL A 272 -20.30 4.56 -17.85
C VAL A 272 -19.38 3.54 -17.16
N SER A 273 -19.96 2.39 -16.84
CA SER A 273 -19.36 1.19 -16.23
C SER A 273 -18.77 1.23 -14.82
N MET A 274 -18.32 2.35 -14.25
CA MET A 274 -17.75 2.33 -12.88
C MET A 274 -18.83 2.30 -11.78
N GLU A 275 -18.70 1.37 -10.83
CA GLU A 275 -19.42 1.45 -9.55
C GLU A 275 -19.15 2.81 -8.88
N LYS A 276 -20.22 3.56 -8.56
CA LYS A 276 -20.10 4.88 -7.93
C LYS A 276 -19.67 4.71 -6.48
N LYS A 277 -18.42 5.06 -6.17
CA LYS A 277 -17.94 5.11 -4.79
C LYS A 277 -18.33 6.43 -4.13
N VAL A 278 -19.08 6.34 -3.04
CA VAL A 278 -19.48 7.48 -2.22
C VAL A 278 -18.70 7.44 -0.91
N PHE A 279 -18.23 8.58 -0.46
CA PHE A 279 -17.47 8.77 0.77
C PHE A 279 -18.16 9.75 1.70
N VAL A 280 -17.90 9.61 2.98
CA VAL A 280 -18.41 10.45 4.06
C VAL A 280 -17.25 11.07 4.82
N ALA A 281 -17.32 12.37 5.09
CA ALA A 281 -16.46 13.04 6.07
C ALA A 281 -17.30 13.43 7.30
N LEU A 282 -16.91 12.93 8.48
CA LEU A 282 -17.62 13.15 9.75
C LEU A 282 -17.07 14.32 10.59
N GLU A 283 -15.85 14.78 10.28
CA GLU A 283 -15.21 16.04 10.72
C GLU A 283 -13.73 15.98 10.29
N GLY A 284 -13.24 17.03 9.61
CA GLY A 284 -11.87 17.09 9.08
C GLY A 284 -11.65 16.27 7.79
N ASP A 285 -10.39 15.97 7.47
CA ASP A 285 -9.95 15.42 6.16
C ASP A 285 -9.89 13.88 6.13
N LYS A 286 -10.81 13.21 6.85
CA LYS A 286 -10.97 11.75 6.85
C LYS A 286 -12.20 11.36 6.05
N PHE A 287 -12.00 10.51 5.06
CA PHE A 287 -13.04 9.99 4.18
C PHE A 287 -13.28 8.52 4.51
N TYR A 288 -14.55 8.15 4.70
CA TYR A 288 -15.00 6.79 4.94
C TYR A 288 -15.93 6.38 3.79
N GLU A 289 -15.67 5.26 3.14
CA GLU A 289 -16.49 4.73 2.06
C GLU A 289 -17.85 4.28 2.59
N VAL A 290 -18.92 4.62 1.87
CA VAL A 290 -20.26 4.08 2.07
C VAL A 290 -20.28 2.67 1.49
N THR A 291 -20.21 1.67 2.35
CA THR A 291 -20.11 0.25 1.96
C THR A 291 -21.48 -0.38 1.70
N ALA A 292 -22.55 0.19 2.26
CA ALA A 292 -23.92 -0.21 1.96
C ALA A 292 -24.92 0.91 2.22
N GLY A 293 -25.86 1.06 1.28
CA GLY A 293 -27.17 1.63 1.54
C GLY A 293 -28.13 0.49 1.89
N GLY A 294 -28.87 0.65 2.98
CA GLY A 294 -29.70 -0.32 3.64
C GLY A 294 -30.22 -1.56 2.87
N GLY A 295 -30.18 -2.71 3.55
CA GLY A 295 -30.35 -4.08 3.01
C GLY A 295 -31.63 -4.42 2.24
N GLY A 296 -31.87 -3.74 1.12
CA GLY A 296 -33.03 -3.87 0.25
C GLY A 296 -34.28 -3.16 0.80
N ALA A 297 -35.21 -2.81 -0.09
CA ALA A 297 -36.46 -2.10 0.21
C ALA A 297 -37.35 -2.73 1.30
N TRP A 298 -37.04 -3.96 1.73
CA TRP A 298 -37.82 -4.75 2.71
C TRP A 298 -37.13 -4.86 4.08
N SER A 299 -35.95 -4.30 4.27
CA SER A 299 -35.21 -4.39 5.53
C SER A 299 -35.45 -3.17 6.42
N PRO A 300 -35.57 -3.31 7.75
CA PRO A 300 -35.53 -2.20 8.70
C PRO A 300 -34.23 -1.37 8.62
N ARG A 301 -33.19 -1.92 7.96
CA ARG A 301 -31.93 -1.24 7.70
C ARG A 301 -31.92 -0.46 6.39
N ALA A 302 -32.95 -0.58 5.53
CA ALA A 302 -33.08 0.12 4.24
C ALA A 302 -32.80 1.62 4.33
N SER A 303 -33.21 2.23 5.46
CA SER A 303 -33.08 3.67 5.71
C SER A 303 -31.71 4.12 6.22
N MET A 304 -30.76 3.21 6.42
CA MET A 304 -29.47 3.45 7.07
C MET A 304 -28.32 3.36 6.07
N LEU A 305 -27.22 4.07 6.36
CA LEU A 305 -25.95 3.93 5.65
C LEU A 305 -24.95 3.21 6.54
N VAL A 306 -24.24 2.26 5.96
CA VAL A 306 -23.07 1.61 6.56
C VAL A 306 -21.83 2.25 5.93
N ILE A 307 -20.95 2.79 6.77
CA ILE A 307 -19.65 3.34 6.34
C ILE A 307 -18.51 2.40 6.78
N ASP A 308 -17.27 2.70 6.40
CA ASP A 308 -16.10 1.89 6.80
C ASP A 308 -16.07 1.57 8.31
N ASN A 309 -15.56 0.40 8.66
CA ASN A 309 -15.69 -0.16 10.02
C ASN A 309 -14.89 0.61 11.09
N ASP A 310 -13.85 1.34 10.70
CA ASP A 310 -13.05 2.21 11.57
C ASP A 310 -13.77 3.54 11.88
N ALA A 311 -14.86 3.84 11.19
CA ALA A 311 -15.64 5.04 11.45
C ALA A 311 -16.39 4.96 12.79
N SER A 312 -16.28 6.05 13.56
CA SER A 312 -16.95 6.21 14.86
C SER A 312 -17.82 7.47 14.87
N PRO A 313 -18.97 7.47 14.15
CA PRO A 313 -19.87 8.62 14.12
C PRO A 313 -20.56 8.83 15.47
N GLU A 314 -20.78 10.09 15.83
CA GLU A 314 -21.49 10.50 17.05
C GLU A 314 -22.66 11.45 16.73
N PRO A 315 -23.76 11.41 17.50
CA PRO A 315 -24.85 12.36 17.33
C PRO A 315 -24.35 13.79 17.55
N GLY A 316 -24.73 14.69 16.63
CA GLY A 316 -24.33 16.09 16.62
C GLY A 316 -23.15 16.41 15.69
N GLN A 317 -22.38 15.41 15.26
CA GLN A 317 -21.26 15.62 14.32
C GLN A 317 -21.73 16.13 12.96
N SER A 318 -20.89 16.95 12.32
CA SER A 318 -21.11 17.37 10.93
C SER A 318 -20.96 16.17 10.00
N VAL A 319 -21.72 16.13 8.91
CA VAL A 319 -21.56 15.10 7.90
C VAL A 319 -21.58 15.70 6.50
N ASP A 320 -20.57 15.36 5.72
CA ASP A 320 -20.47 15.74 4.32
C ASP A 320 -20.33 14.49 3.45
N PHE A 321 -21.02 14.49 2.31
CA PHE A 321 -21.01 13.40 1.35
C PHE A 321 -20.24 13.78 0.10
N TYR A 322 -19.52 12.81 -0.42
CA TYR A 322 -18.57 12.99 -1.50
C TYR A 322 -18.69 11.87 -2.51
N LEU A 323 -18.74 12.19 -3.80
CA LEU A 323 -18.68 11.22 -4.88
C LEU A 323 -17.26 11.18 -5.44
N ALA A 324 -16.67 9.99 -5.54
CA ALA A 324 -15.47 9.80 -6.32
C ALA A 324 -15.80 9.96 -7.81
N LEU A 325 -15.08 10.86 -8.46
CA LEU A 325 -15.16 11.07 -9.89
C LEU A 325 -14.17 10.13 -10.59
N GLY A 326 -14.47 9.76 -11.84
CA GLY A 326 -13.46 9.15 -12.70
C GLY A 326 -12.25 10.08 -12.82
N ILE A 327 -11.04 9.53 -12.73
CA ILE A 327 -9.81 10.30 -12.78
C ILE A 327 -9.49 10.65 -14.23
N ASP A 328 -9.63 11.93 -14.58
CA ASP A 328 -9.15 12.48 -15.85
C ASP A 328 -7.63 12.68 -15.74
N LYS A 329 -6.85 12.03 -16.63
CA LYS A 329 -5.38 12.11 -16.65
C LYS A 329 -4.86 13.54 -16.62
N SER A 330 -5.46 14.42 -17.43
CA SER A 330 -5.01 15.81 -17.57
C SER A 330 -5.25 16.63 -16.28
N LYS A 331 -6.32 16.32 -15.55
CA LYS A 331 -6.63 16.96 -14.27
C LYS A 331 -5.77 16.41 -13.14
N TYR A 332 -5.59 15.09 -13.10
CA TYR A 332 -4.77 14.43 -12.09
C TYR A 332 -3.33 14.97 -12.07
N GLN A 333 -2.71 15.09 -13.24
CA GLN A 333 -1.36 15.64 -13.35
C GLN A 333 -1.28 17.08 -12.84
N ALA A 334 -2.22 17.94 -13.24
CA ALA A 334 -2.26 19.33 -12.78
C ALA A 334 -2.47 19.45 -11.26
N GLU A 335 -3.28 18.58 -10.67
CA GLU A 335 -3.63 18.60 -9.24
C GLU A 335 -2.49 18.10 -8.36
N ILE A 336 -1.81 17.05 -8.77
CA ILE A 336 -0.63 16.52 -8.09
C ILE A 336 0.48 17.57 -8.03
N SER A 337 0.75 18.26 -9.15
CA SER A 337 1.74 19.34 -9.21
C SER A 337 1.36 20.52 -8.29
N GLN A 338 0.08 20.92 -8.26
CA GLN A 338 -0.38 22.02 -7.38
C GLN A 338 -0.29 21.70 -5.89
N LYS A 339 -0.38 20.42 -5.51
CA LYS A 339 -0.29 19.98 -4.10
C LYS A 339 1.15 19.70 -3.65
N GLY A 340 2.16 20.00 -4.48
CA GLY A 340 3.56 19.87 -4.13
C GLY A 340 4.10 18.43 -4.14
N LEU A 341 3.36 17.50 -4.75
CA LEU A 341 3.83 16.16 -5.10
C LEU A 341 4.32 16.19 -6.54
N ASP A 342 5.35 16.98 -6.81
CA ASP A 342 5.82 17.15 -8.17
C ASP A 342 6.65 15.92 -8.62
N TYR A 343 6.10 15.12 -9.52
CA TYR A 343 6.80 13.95 -10.07
C TYR A 343 8.03 14.36 -10.89
N GLU A 344 8.04 15.55 -11.51
CA GLU A 344 9.21 16.06 -12.23
C GLU A 344 10.35 16.35 -11.25
N ALA A 345 10.02 16.87 -10.06
CA ALA A 345 10.98 17.06 -8.99
C ALA A 345 11.47 15.74 -8.36
N VAL A 346 10.75 14.62 -8.54
CA VAL A 346 11.23 13.30 -8.14
C VAL A 346 12.12 12.69 -9.23
N ALA A 347 11.75 12.84 -10.50
CA ALA A 347 12.55 12.37 -11.64
C ALA A 347 13.87 13.18 -11.80
N ALA A 348 13.85 14.46 -11.43
CA ALA A 348 15.00 15.38 -11.46
C ALA A 348 15.12 16.13 -10.12
N PRO A 349 15.59 15.46 -9.05
CA PRO A 349 15.67 16.08 -7.73
C PRO A 349 16.66 17.23 -7.70
N SER A 350 16.31 18.30 -6.96
CA SER A 350 17.25 19.35 -6.62
C SER A 350 18.40 18.79 -5.78
N ALA A 351 19.54 19.49 -5.72
CA ALA A 351 20.69 19.07 -4.92
C ALA A 351 20.35 18.87 -3.42
N GLU A 352 19.34 19.58 -2.91
CA GLU A 352 18.86 19.48 -1.53
C GLU A 352 17.87 18.31 -1.31
N ALA A 353 17.13 17.91 -2.34
CA ALA A 353 16.22 16.77 -2.31
C ALA A 353 16.91 15.45 -2.69
N ALA A 354 18.08 15.53 -3.33
CA ALA A 354 18.91 14.39 -3.69
C ALA A 354 19.38 13.65 -2.42
N GLY A 355 19.09 12.35 -2.36
CA GLY A 355 19.47 11.49 -1.22
C GLY A 355 18.44 11.40 -0.10
N VAL A 356 17.22 11.95 -0.29
CA VAL A 356 16.08 11.67 0.60
C VAL A 356 15.24 10.58 -0.02
N ASP A 357 15.33 9.37 0.53
CA ASP A 357 14.47 8.27 0.12
C ASP A 357 13.03 8.45 0.66
N ARG A 358 12.07 7.96 -0.11
CA ARG A 358 10.63 8.08 0.19
C ARG A 358 9.91 6.79 -0.11
N VAL A 359 8.87 6.51 0.66
CA VAL A 359 7.90 5.45 0.38
C VAL A 359 6.60 6.09 -0.05
N VAL A 360 6.13 5.72 -1.24
CA VAL A 360 4.89 6.24 -1.81
C VAL A 360 3.91 5.10 -1.97
N LEU A 361 2.71 5.31 -1.46
CA LEU A 361 1.59 4.38 -1.55
C LEU A 361 0.45 5.03 -2.31
N GLU A 362 -0.13 4.29 -3.25
CA GLU A 362 -1.19 4.79 -4.13
C GLU A 362 -2.42 3.89 -4.10
N CYS A 363 -3.59 4.49 -3.94
CA CYS A 363 -4.88 3.84 -4.17
C CYS A 363 -5.19 3.91 -5.67
N ALA A 364 -4.89 2.86 -6.42
CA ALA A 364 -5.18 2.83 -7.85
C ALA A 364 -6.71 2.75 -8.09
N PRO A 365 -7.27 3.44 -9.09
CA PRO A 365 -8.62 3.10 -9.54
C PRO A 365 -8.61 1.75 -10.27
N ILE A 366 -9.73 1.04 -10.15
CA ILE A 366 -9.98 -0.19 -10.89
C ILE A 366 -10.09 0.15 -12.37
N VAL A 367 -9.39 -0.59 -13.21
CA VAL A 367 -9.42 -0.43 -14.67
C VAL A 367 -10.18 -1.59 -15.29
N GLU A 368 -11.28 -1.28 -15.98
CA GLU A 368 -12.13 -2.29 -16.63
C GLU A 368 -11.87 -2.41 -18.14
N THR A 369 -11.16 -1.46 -18.75
CA THR A 369 -10.86 -1.46 -20.19
C THR A 369 -9.36 -1.40 -20.46
N LEU A 370 -8.92 -2.04 -21.55
CA LEU A 370 -7.52 -2.05 -21.96
C LEU A 370 -6.99 -0.64 -22.30
N ALA A 371 -7.88 0.29 -22.68
CA ALA A 371 -7.50 1.67 -23.02
C ALA A 371 -7.08 2.48 -21.78
N ASP A 372 -7.52 2.08 -20.58
CA ASP A 372 -7.22 2.76 -19.32
C ASP A 372 -5.99 2.17 -18.62
N GLN A 373 -5.23 1.29 -19.28
CA GLN A 373 -4.02 0.67 -18.71
C GLN A 373 -2.83 1.61 -18.61
N GLU A 374 -2.81 2.66 -19.43
CA GLU A 374 -1.80 3.71 -19.31
C GLU A 374 -2.04 4.52 -18.03
N GLY A 375 -0.99 4.73 -17.23
CA GLY A 375 -1.07 5.54 -16.02
C GLY A 375 -1.59 6.96 -16.23
N PHE A 376 -1.90 7.65 -15.14
CA PHE A 376 -2.37 9.04 -15.16
C PHE A 376 -1.27 10.04 -15.47
N VAL A 377 -0.02 9.64 -15.26
CA VAL A 377 1.17 10.43 -15.58
C VAL A 377 1.94 9.72 -16.69
N SER A 378 2.36 10.45 -17.70
CA SER A 378 3.14 9.90 -18.80
C SER A 378 4.63 9.88 -18.44
N TYR A 379 5.24 8.70 -18.49
CA TYR A 379 6.68 8.52 -18.37
C TYR A 379 7.27 8.01 -19.68
N ALA A 380 8.49 8.47 -19.99
CA ALA A 380 9.28 7.87 -21.05
C ALA A 380 9.65 6.41 -20.71
N GLU A 381 10.09 5.67 -21.72
CA GLU A 381 10.73 4.37 -21.50
C GLU A 381 11.95 4.50 -20.58
N ASP A 382 12.15 3.51 -19.71
CA ASP A 382 13.22 3.44 -18.72
C ASP A 382 13.31 4.67 -17.78
N ALA A 383 12.19 5.36 -17.53
CA ALA A 383 12.15 6.49 -16.63
C ALA A 383 12.52 6.06 -15.20
N VAL A 384 13.57 6.67 -14.63
CA VAL A 384 14.07 6.37 -13.29
C VAL A 384 13.59 7.44 -12.31
N LEU A 385 13.00 7.00 -11.21
CA LEU A 385 12.58 7.83 -10.09
C LEU A 385 13.51 7.54 -8.89
N PRO A 386 14.64 8.28 -8.77
CA PRO A 386 15.59 8.06 -7.68
C PRO A 386 14.99 8.46 -6.32
N GLY A 387 15.32 7.72 -5.28
CA GLY A 387 14.85 7.98 -3.91
C GLY A 387 13.39 7.62 -3.70
N LEU A 388 12.78 6.77 -4.54
CA LEU A 388 11.38 6.40 -4.42
C LEU A 388 11.22 4.88 -4.36
N PHE A 389 10.67 4.38 -3.25
CA PHE A 389 10.08 3.06 -3.18
C PHE A 389 8.56 3.19 -3.28
N GLY A 390 7.94 2.48 -4.22
CA GLY A 390 6.57 2.73 -4.61
C GLY A 390 5.76 1.44 -4.70
N ALA A 391 4.54 1.46 -4.17
CA ALA A 391 3.60 0.37 -4.34
C ALA A 391 2.15 0.88 -4.27
N GLY A 392 1.27 0.38 -5.13
CA GLY A 392 -0.13 0.73 -5.10
C GLY A 392 -1.05 -0.45 -5.31
N SER A 393 -2.31 -0.26 -4.89
CA SER A 393 -3.34 -1.30 -4.83
C SER A 393 -4.67 -0.72 -5.28
N GLU A 394 -5.42 -1.47 -6.08
CA GLU A 394 -6.79 -1.15 -6.48
C GLU A 394 -7.79 -1.28 -5.31
N GLN A 395 -7.42 -2.07 -4.31
CA GLN A 395 -8.20 -2.28 -3.09
C GLN A 395 -7.87 -1.23 -2.01
N GLY A 396 -6.95 -0.30 -2.30
CA GLY A 396 -6.40 0.63 -1.33
C GLY A 396 -5.40 -0.05 -0.39
N PHE A 397 -5.12 0.58 0.76
CA PHE A 397 -4.21 0.07 1.79
C PHE A 397 -4.67 0.47 3.19
N LEU A 398 -4.16 -0.23 4.20
CA LEU A 398 -4.36 0.15 5.60
C LEU A 398 -3.09 0.73 6.16
N LEU A 399 -3.23 1.79 6.95
CA LEU A 399 -2.18 2.29 7.80
C LEU A 399 -2.73 2.36 9.22
N ASN A 400 -2.15 1.56 10.11
CA ASN A 400 -2.70 1.24 11.40
C ASN A 400 -4.16 0.78 11.22
N ASP A 401 -5.09 1.41 11.93
CA ASP A 401 -6.51 1.11 11.83
C ASP A 401 -7.22 1.92 10.73
N ARG A 402 -6.51 2.79 10.00
CA ARG A 402 -7.10 3.67 8.99
C ARG A 402 -7.03 3.06 7.60
N LYS A 403 -8.19 2.96 6.96
CA LYS A 403 -8.27 2.59 5.53
C LYS A 403 -8.07 3.81 4.62
N TYR A 404 -7.28 3.60 3.57
CA TYR A 404 -7.10 4.51 2.45
C TYR A 404 -7.64 3.79 1.22
N ASN A 405 -8.61 4.37 0.55
CA ASN A 405 -9.37 3.73 -0.54
C ASN A 405 -10.02 4.74 -1.49
N VAL A 406 -9.76 6.04 -1.33
CA VAL A 406 -10.20 7.02 -2.32
C VAL A 406 -9.37 6.79 -3.59
N PRO A 407 -9.97 6.53 -4.76
CA PRO A 407 -9.20 6.32 -5.98
C PRO A 407 -8.32 7.53 -6.28
N GLY A 408 -7.03 7.31 -6.56
CA GLY A 408 -6.02 8.36 -6.76
C GLY A 408 -5.47 8.98 -5.47
N GLU A 409 -5.85 8.48 -4.29
CA GLU A 409 -5.26 8.90 -3.01
C GLU A 409 -3.82 8.39 -2.90
N LEU A 410 -2.94 9.28 -2.43
CA LEU A 410 -1.51 9.06 -2.27
C LEU A 410 -1.07 9.35 -0.84
N LEU A 411 -0.13 8.54 -0.35
CA LEU A 411 0.59 8.76 0.88
C LEU A 411 2.10 8.67 0.61
N GLU A 412 2.81 9.78 0.83
CA GLU A 412 4.27 9.84 0.78
C GLU A 412 4.82 9.92 2.22
N LEU A 413 5.75 9.01 2.51
CA LEU A 413 6.45 8.87 3.77
C LEU A 413 7.94 9.08 3.52
N LYS A 414 8.62 9.84 4.38
CA LYS A 414 10.08 9.95 4.31
C LYS A 414 10.70 8.76 5.02
N LEU A 415 11.68 8.15 4.36
CA LEU A 415 12.56 7.14 4.95
C LEU A 415 13.54 7.84 5.90
#